data_AF-A0A949LD13-F1
#
_entry.id   AF-A0A949LD13-F1
#
_cell.length_a   1.000
_cell.length_b   1.000
_cell.length_c   1.000
_cell.angle_alpha   90.00
_cell.angle_beta   90.00
_cell.angle_gamma   90.00
#
_symmetry.space_group_name_H-M   'P 1'
#
loop_
_entity.id
_entity.type
_entity.pdbx_description
1 polymer ?
#
loop_
_entity_poly.entity_id
_entity_poly.type
_entity_poly.pdbx_seq_one_letter_code
_entity_poly.pdbx_strand_id
1 'polypeptide(L)'
;MFAADVRVRNTIHIGRFGGEARKPFTSRLHRWFEAARPHLFASLSYASFTPVNWKGRIPKLNTQGLIDAFEQRLGPSVPTVESSLSRRATAYQLNFKKTAYNWLSFTHEEAPSFAPNGRRVPQTKYGAIHFQSNEEREIAFLLLNGKLEFSFWVAIGDDFDVTKWMFGDLPVSPAHIQATDRKQLIGVVPELKAAVEEAVQYKLNAGKRVGNYNLAKCRPITDKSDALLARAFGFDHVWDDIELLYVQTVKTDFESDGGEDEE
;
A
#
# COMPACT_ATOMS: atom_id res chain seq x y z
N MET A 1 20.49 -12.53 15.90
CA MET A 1 19.62 -13.19 16.90
C MET A 1 18.48 -12.24 17.21
N PHE A 2 17.28 -12.49 16.70
CA PHE A 2 16.26 -11.45 16.70
C PHE A 2 15.54 -11.32 18.06
N ALA A 3 15.80 -10.19 18.71
CA ALA A 3 15.12 -9.79 19.92
C ALA A 3 13.69 -9.34 19.54
N ALA A 4 12.68 -10.01 20.10
CA ALA A 4 11.22 -9.82 19.88
C ALA A 4 10.56 -10.55 18.68
N ASP A 5 11.00 -11.78 18.39
CA ASP A 5 10.93 -12.40 17.06
C ASP A 5 9.61 -13.00 16.55
N VAL A 6 8.64 -13.29 17.42
CA VAL A 6 7.38 -13.87 16.94
C VAL A 6 6.40 -12.77 16.56
N ARG A 7 6.53 -12.28 15.32
CA ARG A 7 5.55 -11.38 14.71
C ARG A 7 4.40 -12.20 14.15
N VAL A 8 3.35 -12.39 14.95
CA VAL A 8 2.10 -12.97 14.44
C VAL A 8 1.43 -11.95 13.54
N ARG A 9 1.18 -12.35 12.29
CA ARG A 9 0.35 -11.63 11.32
C ARG A 9 -0.96 -12.38 11.18
N ASN A 10 -2.05 -11.78 11.62
CA ASN A 10 -3.34 -12.46 11.58
C ASN A 10 -4.50 -11.50 11.36
N THR A 11 -5.58 -12.06 10.85
CA THR A 11 -6.91 -11.45 10.80
C THR A 11 -7.89 -12.46 11.38
N ILE A 12 -8.83 -12.00 12.19
CA ILE A 12 -9.87 -12.83 12.78
C ILE A 12 -11.12 -12.66 11.92
N HIS A 13 -11.62 -13.77 11.38
CA HIS A 13 -12.88 -13.83 10.63
C HIS A 13 -13.92 -14.59 11.45
N ILE A 14 -15.09 -13.99 11.63
CA ILE A 14 -16.22 -14.59 12.32
C ILE A 14 -17.33 -14.80 11.28
N GLY A 15 -17.59 -16.07 10.97
CA GLY A 15 -18.67 -16.50 10.10
C GLY A 15 -19.59 -17.49 10.81
N ARG A 16 -20.82 -17.63 10.31
CA ARG A 16 -21.77 -18.65 10.78
C ARG A 16 -21.80 -19.83 9.83
N PHE A 17 -21.79 -21.04 10.37
CA PHE A 17 -22.03 -22.27 9.61
C PHE A 17 -23.53 -22.64 9.69
N GLY A 18 -24.22 -22.68 8.55
CA GLY A 18 -25.65 -23.06 8.46
C GLY A 18 -26.66 -22.05 9.05
N GLY A 19 -27.88 -22.00 8.46
CA GLY A 19 -28.98 -21.11 8.87
C GLY A 19 -29.12 -19.83 8.03
N GLU A 20 -30.02 -18.91 8.43
CA GLU A 20 -30.20 -17.61 7.75
C GLU A 20 -28.88 -16.83 7.68
N ALA A 21 -28.62 -16.24 6.51
CA ALA A 21 -27.38 -15.53 6.20
C ALA A 21 -27.22 -14.26 7.06
N ARG A 22 -26.46 -14.36 8.17
CA ARG A 22 -25.90 -13.17 8.84
C ARG A 22 -24.62 -12.74 8.13
N LYS A 23 -24.37 -11.43 8.08
CA LYS A 23 -23.13 -10.90 7.51
C LYS A 23 -21.92 -11.43 8.32
N PRO A 24 -20.86 -11.91 7.65
CA PRO A 24 -19.60 -12.23 8.32
C PRO A 24 -18.93 -10.95 8.84
N PHE A 25 -18.05 -11.13 9.83
CA PHE A 25 -17.26 -10.07 10.43
C PHE A 25 -15.77 -10.36 10.29
N THR A 26 -14.98 -9.30 10.23
CA THR A 26 -13.53 -9.37 10.09
C THR A 26 -12.89 -8.33 11.00
N SER A 27 -11.70 -8.64 11.51
CA SER A 27 -10.84 -7.67 12.16
C SER A 27 -9.92 -7.01 11.12
N ARG A 28 -9.08 -6.08 11.58
CA ARG A 28 -7.94 -5.63 10.77
C ARG A 28 -6.89 -6.72 10.65
N LEU A 29 -5.89 -6.46 9.83
CA LEU A 29 -4.59 -7.08 9.96
C LEU A 29 -3.94 -6.68 11.31
N HIS A 30 -3.62 -7.68 12.11
CA HIS A 30 -2.86 -7.54 13.34
C HIS A 30 -1.40 -7.90 13.08
N ARG A 31 -0.50 -7.04 13.58
CA ARG A 31 0.93 -7.32 13.71
C ARG A 31 1.27 -7.21 15.19
N TRP A 32 1.21 -8.34 15.88
CA TRP A 32 1.40 -8.38 17.32
C TRP A 32 2.85 -8.73 17.67
N PHE A 33 3.41 -7.92 18.56
CA PHE A 33 4.65 -8.22 19.28
C PHE A 33 4.31 -8.82 20.64
N GLU A 34 5.30 -9.42 21.30
CA GLU A 34 5.11 -10.03 22.62
C GLU A 34 4.45 -9.10 23.64
N ALA A 35 4.84 -7.82 23.65
CA ALA A 35 4.28 -6.80 24.55
C ALA A 35 2.76 -6.57 24.36
N ALA A 36 2.18 -6.95 23.22
CA ALA A 36 0.74 -6.82 22.99
C ALA A 36 -0.09 -7.93 23.67
N ARG A 37 0.54 -9.01 24.15
CA ARG A 37 -0.13 -10.20 24.70
C ARG A 37 -1.21 -9.88 25.76
N PRO A 38 -1.00 -8.97 26.74
CA PRO A 38 -2.02 -8.65 27.75
C PRO A 38 -3.25 -7.93 27.19
N HIS A 39 -3.16 -7.36 25.98
CA HIS A 39 -4.17 -6.47 25.41
C HIS A 39 -4.79 -7.00 24.11
N LEU A 40 -4.46 -8.24 23.71
CA LEU A 40 -4.86 -8.81 22.42
C LEU A 40 -6.36 -8.71 22.18
N PHE A 41 -7.17 -9.22 23.11
CA PHE A 41 -8.63 -9.26 22.94
C PHE A 41 -9.32 -7.94 23.25
N ALA A 42 -8.78 -7.15 24.17
CA ALA A 42 -9.36 -5.85 24.55
C ALA A 42 -9.27 -4.81 23.43
N SER A 43 -8.34 -4.99 22.49
CA SER A 43 -8.11 -4.10 21.35
C SER A 43 -8.75 -4.56 20.04
N LEU A 44 -9.51 -5.66 20.07
CA LEU A 44 -10.18 -6.17 18.87
C LEU A 44 -11.42 -5.34 18.55
N SER A 45 -11.48 -4.88 17.30
CA SER A 45 -12.70 -4.36 16.69
C SER A 45 -13.00 -5.17 15.44
N TYR A 46 -14.29 -5.30 15.16
CA TYR A 46 -14.80 -6.06 14.03
C TYR A 46 -15.71 -5.18 13.18
N ALA A 47 -15.64 -5.37 11.88
CA ALA A 47 -16.55 -4.76 10.93
C ALA A 47 -17.20 -5.86 10.07
N SER A 48 -18.45 -5.66 9.69
CA SER A 48 -19.19 -6.59 8.84
C SER A 48 -18.89 -6.32 7.36
N PHE A 49 -18.86 -7.36 6.53
CA PHE A 49 -18.60 -7.23 5.10
C PHE A 49 -19.48 -8.16 4.28
N THR A 50 -19.52 -7.92 2.97
CA THR A 50 -20.32 -8.63 1.98
C THR A 50 -19.39 -9.46 1.09
N PRO A 51 -19.27 -10.80 1.29
CA PRO A 51 -18.24 -11.61 0.63
C PRO A 51 -18.18 -11.52 -0.89
N VAL A 52 -19.34 -11.34 -1.55
CA VAL A 52 -19.39 -11.22 -3.02
C VAL A 52 -18.67 -9.98 -3.53
N ASN A 53 -18.72 -8.86 -2.80
CA ASN A 53 -18.03 -7.61 -3.17
C ASN A 53 -16.50 -7.80 -3.14
N TRP A 54 -16.02 -8.68 -2.28
CA TRP A 54 -14.60 -8.98 -2.10
C TRP A 54 -14.12 -10.21 -2.87
N LYS A 55 -14.92 -10.73 -3.82
CA LYS A 55 -14.61 -11.95 -4.60
C LYS A 55 -14.28 -13.15 -3.68
N GLY A 56 -14.94 -13.25 -2.52
CA GLY A 56 -14.72 -14.29 -1.52
C GLY A 56 -13.52 -14.06 -0.59
N ARG A 57 -12.78 -12.97 -0.73
CA ARG A 57 -11.67 -12.60 0.16
C ARG A 57 -12.21 -12.03 1.47
N ILE A 58 -11.38 -12.09 2.52
CA ILE A 58 -11.66 -11.48 3.82
C ILE A 58 -10.94 -10.13 3.88
N PRO A 59 -11.66 -8.99 3.87
CA PRO A 59 -11.04 -7.68 3.97
C PRO A 59 -10.46 -7.47 5.37
N LYS A 60 -9.18 -7.16 5.46
CA LYS A 60 -8.47 -7.02 6.74
C LYS A 60 -8.59 -5.59 7.29
N LEU A 61 -9.84 -5.12 7.40
CA LEU A 61 -10.23 -3.77 7.79
C LEU A 61 -11.11 -3.83 9.05
N ASN A 62 -10.96 -2.87 9.97
CA ASN A 62 -11.59 -2.95 11.29
C ASN A 62 -12.62 -1.88 11.62
N THR A 63 -12.94 -0.98 10.68
CA THR A 63 -13.99 0.02 10.84
C THR A 63 -15.06 -0.18 9.78
N GLN A 64 -16.33 0.00 10.17
CA GLN A 64 -17.45 -0.21 9.25
C GLN A 64 -17.46 0.86 8.15
N GLY A 65 -17.11 2.11 8.47
CA GLY A 65 -17.02 3.20 7.50
C GLY A 65 -16.08 2.88 6.35
N LEU A 66 -14.87 2.39 6.64
CA LEU A 66 -13.90 2.04 5.60
C LEU A 66 -14.32 0.82 4.76
N ILE A 67 -14.93 -0.20 5.38
CA ILE A 67 -15.49 -1.33 4.62
C ILE A 67 -16.60 -0.84 3.69
N ASP A 68 -17.55 -0.05 4.20
CA ASP A 68 -18.68 0.45 3.43
C ASP A 68 -18.21 1.34 2.28
N ALA A 69 -17.22 2.21 2.50
CA ALA A 69 -16.64 3.07 1.47
C ALA A 69 -16.00 2.27 0.33
N PHE A 70 -15.25 1.20 0.64
CA PHE A 70 -14.75 0.30 -0.40
C PHE A 70 -15.88 -0.48 -1.07
N GLU A 71 -16.82 -1.06 -0.32
CA GLU A 71 -17.92 -1.85 -0.88
C GLU A 71 -18.84 -1.04 -1.81
N GLN A 72 -19.05 0.24 -1.55
CA GLN A 72 -19.78 1.15 -2.44
C GLN A 72 -19.09 1.33 -3.80
N ARG A 73 -17.77 1.10 -3.86
CA ARG A 73 -16.94 1.21 -5.07
C ARG A 73 -16.59 -0.17 -5.67
N LEU A 74 -16.76 -1.26 -4.93
CA LEU A 74 -16.51 -2.61 -5.42
C LEU A 74 -17.70 -3.08 -6.26
N GLY A 75 -17.61 -2.89 -7.58
CA GLY A 75 -18.61 -3.35 -8.53
C GLY A 75 -18.02 -3.60 -9.92
N PRO A 76 -18.67 -4.43 -10.76
CA PRO A 76 -18.14 -4.82 -12.07
C PRO A 76 -18.02 -3.65 -13.06
N SER A 77 -18.77 -2.57 -12.86
CA SER A 77 -18.75 -1.37 -13.69
C SER A 77 -17.82 -0.27 -13.17
N VAL A 78 -17.21 -0.44 -12.00
CA VAL A 78 -16.36 0.60 -11.41
C VAL A 78 -14.96 0.51 -12.03
N PRO A 79 -14.46 1.59 -12.66
CA PRO A 79 -13.10 1.61 -13.20
C PRO A 79 -12.06 1.45 -12.09
N THR A 80 -11.15 0.51 -12.27
CA THR A 80 -10.05 0.25 -11.33
C THR A 80 -8.74 0.85 -11.83
N VAL A 81 -7.66 0.78 -11.04
CA VAL A 81 -6.33 1.21 -11.48
C VAL A 81 -5.90 0.45 -12.74
N GLU A 82 -6.24 -0.84 -12.85
CA GLU A 82 -5.99 -1.66 -14.05
C GLU A 82 -6.52 -1.00 -15.32
N SER A 83 -7.65 -0.28 -15.25
CA SER A 83 -8.25 0.41 -16.40
C SER A 83 -7.36 1.55 -16.95
N SER A 84 -6.49 2.12 -16.12
CA SER A 84 -5.52 3.15 -16.53
C SER A 84 -4.20 2.54 -17.03
N LEU A 85 -4.00 1.22 -16.90
CA LEU A 85 -2.76 0.58 -17.33
C LEU A 85 -2.78 0.29 -18.83
N SER A 86 -1.63 0.52 -19.46
CA SER A 86 -1.36 0.06 -20.82
C SER A 86 -1.08 -1.43 -20.83
N ARG A 87 -1.73 -2.13 -21.78
CA ARG A 87 -1.47 -3.55 -22.08
C ARG A 87 -0.15 -3.77 -22.82
N ARG A 88 0.46 -2.71 -23.35
CA ARG A 88 1.73 -2.74 -24.09
C ARG A 88 2.75 -1.86 -23.36
N ALA A 89 4.03 -2.19 -23.51
CA ALA A 89 5.09 -1.31 -23.04
C ALA A 89 4.96 0.08 -23.70
N THR A 90 5.16 1.12 -22.91
CA THR A 90 5.15 2.53 -23.33
C THR A 90 6.35 3.24 -22.68
N ALA A 91 6.61 4.49 -23.06
CA ALA A 91 7.62 5.30 -22.38
C ALA A 91 7.22 5.69 -20.93
N TYR A 92 5.97 5.43 -20.52
CA TYR A 92 5.41 5.86 -19.26
C TYR A 92 5.35 4.69 -18.27
N GLN A 93 6.53 4.20 -17.88
CA GLN A 93 6.69 3.09 -16.96
C GLN A 93 6.76 3.55 -15.49
N LEU A 94 6.16 2.78 -14.58
CA LEU A 94 6.54 2.75 -13.16
C LEU A 94 7.03 1.35 -12.80
N ASN A 95 8.06 1.31 -11.97
CA ASN A 95 8.55 0.12 -11.32
C ASN A 95 7.87 -0.02 -9.96
N PHE A 96 7.67 -1.24 -9.48
CA PHE A 96 7.17 -1.49 -8.14
C PHE A 96 7.94 -2.61 -7.46
N LYS A 97 8.20 -2.47 -6.15
CA LYS A 97 8.79 -3.55 -5.35
C LYS A 97 7.72 -4.63 -5.16
N LYS A 98 8.07 -5.89 -5.46
CA LYS A 98 7.17 -7.05 -5.33
C LYS A 98 6.90 -7.47 -3.88
N THR A 99 7.53 -6.81 -2.92
CA THR A 99 7.40 -7.09 -1.49
C THR A 99 7.28 -5.78 -0.74
N ALA A 100 6.40 -5.74 0.24
CA ALA A 100 6.16 -4.59 1.11
C ALA A 100 6.01 -5.04 2.56
N TYR A 101 6.08 -4.07 3.46
CA TYR A 101 5.72 -4.26 4.85
C TYR A 101 5.03 -3.00 5.37
N ASN A 102 5.78 -1.97 5.72
CA ASN A 102 5.21 -0.72 6.26
C ASN A 102 4.86 0.33 5.19
N TRP A 103 5.28 0.11 3.95
CA TRP A 103 4.99 0.99 2.82
C TRP A 103 5.04 0.20 1.52
N LEU A 104 4.31 0.70 0.52
CA LEU A 104 4.45 0.30 -0.87
C LEU A 104 5.56 1.14 -1.52
N SER A 105 6.14 0.64 -2.60
CA SER A 105 7.22 1.34 -3.31
C SER A 105 6.96 1.24 -4.80
N PHE A 106 6.45 2.34 -5.36
CA PHE A 106 6.31 2.54 -6.80
C PHE A 106 7.23 3.69 -7.21
N THR A 107 8.08 3.51 -8.21
CA THR A 107 9.14 4.47 -8.56
C THR A 107 9.41 4.50 -10.06
N HIS A 108 9.92 5.63 -10.56
CA HIS A 108 10.33 5.77 -11.96
C HIS A 108 11.54 4.91 -12.30
N GLU A 109 12.46 4.76 -11.35
CA GLU A 109 13.68 3.97 -11.47
C GLU A 109 13.73 2.89 -10.38
N GLU A 110 14.24 1.70 -10.68
CA GLU A 110 14.55 0.71 -9.66
C GLU A 110 15.63 1.26 -8.72
N ALA A 111 15.52 0.99 -7.41
CA ALA A 111 16.56 1.37 -6.47
C ALA A 111 17.92 0.78 -6.91
N PRO A 112 19.02 1.54 -6.87
CA PRO A 112 20.31 1.04 -7.34
C PRO A 112 20.80 -0.10 -6.45
N SER A 113 21.38 -1.15 -7.03
CA SER A 113 22.04 -2.22 -6.28
C SER A 113 23.44 -2.44 -6.83
N PHE A 114 24.39 -2.81 -5.97
CA PHE A 114 25.81 -2.90 -6.33
C PHE A 114 26.42 -4.23 -5.88
N ALA A 115 27.24 -4.82 -6.74
CA ALA A 115 28.11 -5.95 -6.40
C ALA A 115 29.29 -5.49 -5.50
N PRO A 116 30.04 -6.41 -4.86
CA PRO A 116 31.20 -6.06 -4.03
C PRO A 116 32.24 -5.17 -4.74
N ASN A 117 32.36 -5.29 -6.06
CA ASN A 117 33.27 -4.49 -6.89
C ASN A 117 32.69 -3.12 -7.30
N GLY A 118 31.56 -2.70 -6.74
CA GLY A 118 30.91 -1.42 -7.01
C GLY A 118 30.12 -1.34 -8.32
N ARG A 119 30.06 -2.42 -9.13
CA ARG A 119 29.26 -2.41 -10.37
C ARG A 119 27.77 -2.54 -10.07
N ARG A 120 26.93 -1.76 -10.77
CA ARG A 120 25.47 -1.86 -10.66
C ARG A 120 25.00 -3.25 -11.12
N VAL A 121 24.08 -3.84 -10.36
CA VAL A 121 23.45 -5.12 -10.67
C VAL A 121 21.93 -4.95 -10.73
N PRO A 122 21.23 -5.70 -11.61
CA PRO A 122 19.78 -5.65 -11.69
C PRO A 122 19.12 -6.18 -10.42
N GLN A 123 17.93 -5.65 -10.09
CA GLN A 123 17.12 -6.20 -9.01
C GLN A 123 16.13 -7.25 -9.52
N THR A 124 15.97 -8.35 -8.78
CA THR A 124 15.04 -9.43 -9.15
C THR A 124 13.65 -9.27 -8.53
N LYS A 125 13.51 -8.37 -7.54
CA LYS A 125 12.27 -8.16 -6.76
C LYS A 125 11.50 -6.90 -7.19
N TYR A 126 11.69 -6.46 -8.42
CA TYR A 126 10.87 -5.42 -9.05
C TYR A 126 9.96 -6.00 -10.13
N GLY A 127 8.81 -5.37 -10.31
CA GLY A 127 7.96 -5.49 -11.49
C GLY A 127 7.79 -4.12 -12.15
N ALA A 128 7.21 -4.11 -13.35
CA ALA A 128 6.95 -2.88 -14.10
C ALA A 128 5.51 -2.86 -14.61
N ILE A 129 4.92 -1.66 -14.62
CA ILE A 129 3.62 -1.34 -15.22
C ILE A 129 3.77 -0.11 -16.11
N HIS A 130 2.89 0.01 -17.09
CA HIS A 130 2.94 1.07 -18.09
C HIS A 130 1.61 1.80 -18.17
N PHE A 131 1.65 3.09 -18.51
CA PHE A 131 0.47 3.96 -18.64
C PHE A 131 0.35 4.51 -20.07
N GLN A 132 -0.81 5.06 -20.44
CA GLN A 132 -1.02 5.62 -21.77
C GLN A 132 -0.42 7.02 -21.93
N SER A 133 -0.30 7.77 -20.83
CA SER A 133 0.26 9.11 -20.81
C SER A 133 1.21 9.33 -19.63
N ASN A 134 2.07 10.35 -19.76
CA ASN A 134 2.90 10.80 -18.66
C ASN A 134 2.04 11.27 -17.47
N GLU A 135 0.95 12.00 -17.72
CA GLU A 135 0.09 12.53 -16.66
C GLU A 135 -0.55 11.40 -15.82
N GLU A 136 -1.09 10.37 -16.47
CA GLU A 136 -1.64 9.19 -15.78
C GLU A 136 -0.58 8.49 -14.93
N ARG A 137 0.63 8.31 -15.48
CA ARG A 137 1.75 7.72 -14.74
C ARG A 137 2.06 8.50 -13.48
N GLU A 138 2.15 9.82 -13.57
CA GLU A 138 2.51 10.67 -12.41
C GLU A 138 1.40 10.70 -11.35
N ILE A 139 0.14 10.73 -11.75
CA ILE A 139 -0.98 10.63 -10.80
C ILE A 139 -0.98 9.25 -10.14
N ALA A 140 -0.73 8.18 -10.90
CA ALA A 140 -0.62 6.84 -10.35
C ALA A 140 0.58 6.71 -9.39
N PHE A 141 1.70 7.39 -9.65
CA PHE A 141 2.85 7.43 -8.75
C PHE A 141 2.49 8.00 -7.37
N LEU A 142 1.65 9.04 -7.32
CA LEU A 142 1.13 9.57 -6.06
C LEU A 142 0.18 8.58 -5.39
N LEU A 143 -0.82 8.09 -6.13
CA LEU A 143 -1.85 7.19 -5.61
C LEU A 143 -1.27 5.90 -5.04
N LEU A 144 -0.36 5.26 -5.77
CA LEU A 144 0.16 3.94 -5.44
C LEU A 144 1.19 3.94 -4.30
N ASN A 145 1.76 5.11 -3.97
CA ASN A 145 2.55 5.32 -2.75
C ASN A 145 1.73 5.88 -1.57
N GLY A 146 0.45 6.22 -1.81
CA GLY A 146 -0.46 6.83 -0.85
C GLY A 146 -1.12 5.86 0.11
N LYS A 147 -1.80 6.40 1.13
CA LYS A 147 -2.51 5.60 2.15
C LYS A 147 -3.75 4.90 1.60
N LEU A 148 -4.36 5.43 0.53
CA LEU A 148 -5.54 4.80 -0.07
C LEU A 148 -5.18 3.43 -0.68
N GLU A 149 -4.14 3.37 -1.51
CA GLU A 149 -3.64 2.10 -2.07
C GLU A 149 -3.08 1.20 -0.96
N PHE A 150 -2.35 1.75 0.01
CA PHE A 150 -1.88 0.96 1.15
C PHE A 150 -3.03 0.29 1.91
N SER A 151 -4.11 1.01 2.17
CA SER A 151 -5.29 0.48 2.87
C SER A 151 -5.95 -0.63 2.08
N PHE A 152 -6.05 -0.47 0.76
CA PHE A 152 -6.60 -1.50 -0.11
C PHE A 152 -5.70 -2.74 -0.17
N TRP A 153 -4.38 -2.56 -0.32
CA TRP A 153 -3.41 -3.65 -0.26
C TRP A 153 -3.49 -4.41 1.07
N VAL A 154 -3.62 -3.72 2.21
CA VAL A 154 -3.87 -4.37 3.52
C VAL A 154 -5.16 -5.20 3.48
N ALA A 155 -6.24 -4.66 2.90
CA ALA A 155 -7.52 -5.35 2.84
C ALA A 155 -7.41 -6.70 2.12
N ILE A 156 -6.78 -6.74 0.94
CA ILE A 156 -6.82 -7.91 0.05
C ILE A 156 -5.53 -8.74 0.01
N GLY A 157 -4.40 -8.16 0.41
CA GLY A 157 -3.07 -8.76 0.34
C GLY A 157 -2.77 -9.70 1.50
N ASP A 158 -1.57 -10.28 1.50
CA ASP A 158 -1.09 -11.23 2.50
C ASP A 158 -0.12 -10.61 3.51
N ASP A 159 -0.07 -9.27 3.56
CA ASP A 159 0.88 -8.51 4.37
C ASP A 159 2.36 -8.69 3.99
N PHE A 160 2.64 -9.08 2.74
CA PHE A 160 4.01 -9.18 2.26
C PHE A 160 4.15 -8.95 0.75
N ASP A 161 3.47 -9.76 -0.06
CA ASP A 161 3.62 -9.71 -1.51
C ASP A 161 2.84 -8.53 -2.09
N VAL A 162 3.45 -7.89 -3.08
CA VAL A 162 2.82 -6.86 -3.90
C VAL A 162 2.83 -7.38 -5.33
N THR A 163 1.64 -7.63 -5.86
CA THR A 163 1.46 -8.15 -7.22
C THR A 163 0.50 -7.28 -7.99
N LYS A 164 0.61 -7.32 -9.33
CA LYS A 164 -0.17 -6.43 -10.21
C LYS A 164 -1.67 -6.48 -9.94
N TRP A 165 -2.23 -7.66 -9.69
CA TRP A 165 -3.66 -7.79 -9.46
C TRP A 165 -4.14 -7.11 -8.17
N MET A 166 -3.27 -6.94 -7.16
CA MET A 166 -3.64 -6.33 -5.89
C MET A 166 -3.92 -4.84 -6.08
N PHE A 167 -2.91 -4.07 -6.52
CA PHE A 167 -3.10 -2.64 -6.76
C PHE A 167 -3.97 -2.36 -7.99
N GLY A 168 -3.98 -3.27 -8.97
CA GLY A 168 -4.84 -3.16 -10.16
C GLY A 168 -6.34 -3.29 -9.86
N ASP A 169 -6.70 -4.02 -8.79
CA ASP A 169 -8.09 -4.20 -8.33
C ASP A 169 -8.60 -2.97 -7.53
N LEU A 170 -7.76 -1.97 -7.18
CA LEU A 170 -8.20 -0.78 -6.44
C LEU A 170 -9.31 -0.07 -7.23
N PRO A 171 -10.51 0.14 -6.65
CA PRO A 171 -11.69 0.58 -7.39
C PRO A 171 -11.73 2.11 -7.59
N VAL A 172 -10.62 2.66 -8.06
CA VAL A 172 -10.46 4.05 -8.49
C VAL A 172 -9.65 4.08 -9.77
N SER A 173 -9.80 5.12 -10.58
CA SER A 173 -9.05 5.24 -11.84
C SER A 173 -8.46 6.64 -11.97
N PRO A 174 -7.12 6.77 -12.04
CA PRO A 174 -6.45 8.03 -12.37
C PRO A 174 -7.01 8.74 -13.60
N ALA A 175 -7.52 7.99 -14.58
CA ALA A 175 -8.14 8.53 -15.79
C ALA A 175 -9.43 9.37 -15.53
N HIS A 176 -10.11 9.18 -14.40
CA HIS A 176 -11.38 9.88 -14.10
C HIS A 176 -11.26 11.08 -13.16
N ILE A 177 -10.04 11.49 -12.79
CA ILE A 177 -9.82 12.69 -11.98
C ILE A 177 -10.11 13.95 -12.81
N GLN A 178 -10.78 14.93 -12.21
CA GLN A 178 -11.10 16.21 -12.86
C GLN A 178 -9.83 17.03 -13.17
N ALA A 179 -9.87 17.82 -14.25
CA ALA A 179 -8.71 18.58 -14.72
C ALA A 179 -8.11 19.54 -13.66
N THR A 180 -8.96 20.13 -12.80
CA THR A 180 -8.53 20.99 -11.70
C THR A 180 -7.69 20.23 -10.67
N ASP A 181 -8.14 19.04 -10.28
CA ASP A 181 -7.44 18.20 -9.30
C ASP A 181 -6.16 17.60 -9.91
N ARG A 182 -6.20 17.21 -11.19
CA ARG A 182 -5.00 16.76 -11.93
C ARG A 182 -3.88 17.78 -11.85
N LYS A 183 -4.18 19.06 -12.12
CA LYS A 183 -3.18 20.13 -12.06
C LYS A 183 -2.56 20.26 -10.68
N GLN A 184 -3.36 20.15 -9.61
CA GLN A 184 -2.86 20.21 -8.23
C GLN A 184 -1.99 19.00 -7.90
N LEU A 185 -2.43 17.79 -8.26
CA LEU A 185 -1.69 16.54 -8.08
C LEU A 185 -0.34 16.58 -8.80
N ILE A 186 -0.32 16.96 -10.07
CA ILE A 186 0.93 17.07 -10.85
C ILE A 186 1.92 18.05 -10.21
N GLY A 187 1.44 19.08 -9.51
CA GLY A 187 2.29 20.00 -8.74
C GLY A 187 3.07 19.33 -7.59
N VAL A 188 2.57 18.24 -7.02
CA VAL A 188 3.21 17.50 -5.90
C VAL A 188 4.31 16.55 -6.39
N VAL A 189 4.24 16.12 -7.65
CA VAL A 189 5.10 15.09 -8.23
C VAL A 189 6.60 15.39 -8.11
N PRO A 190 7.10 16.61 -8.41
CA PRO A 190 8.52 16.91 -8.30
C PRO A 190 9.03 16.76 -6.86
N GLU A 191 8.24 17.15 -5.86
CA GLU A 191 8.59 16.99 -4.45
C GLU A 191 8.72 15.52 -4.08
N LEU A 192 7.76 14.68 -4.49
CA LEU A 192 7.82 13.25 -4.19
C LEU A 192 9.00 12.57 -4.88
N LYS A 193 9.30 12.94 -6.14
CA LYS A 193 10.47 12.40 -6.85
C LYS A 193 11.77 12.68 -6.12
N ALA A 194 12.00 13.94 -5.72
CA ALA A 194 13.18 14.33 -4.97
C ALA A 194 13.28 13.56 -3.64
N ALA A 195 12.19 13.46 -2.89
CA ALA A 195 12.20 12.74 -1.62
C ALA A 195 12.42 11.23 -1.78
N VAL A 196 11.95 10.61 -2.86
CA VAL A 196 12.24 9.20 -3.16
C VAL A 196 13.72 9.00 -3.43
N GLU A 197 14.35 9.90 -4.21
CA GLU A 197 15.79 9.83 -4.49
C GLU A 197 16.64 9.98 -3.21
N GLU A 198 16.23 10.85 -2.29
CA GLU A 198 16.87 11.02 -0.97
C GLU A 198 16.62 9.83 -0.04
N ALA A 199 15.52 9.10 -0.22
CA ALA A 199 15.13 7.98 0.64
C ALA A 199 15.80 6.64 0.27
N VAL A 200 16.85 6.64 -0.57
CA VAL A 200 17.60 5.41 -0.89
C VAL A 200 18.30 4.88 0.35
N GLN A 201 18.07 3.60 0.64
CA GLN A 201 18.74 2.85 1.69
C GLN A 201 19.34 1.57 1.10
N TYR A 202 20.40 1.07 1.71
CA TYR A 202 21.06 -0.16 1.27
C TYR A 202 21.05 -1.19 2.39
N LYS A 203 20.76 -2.44 2.05
CA LYS A 203 21.01 -3.60 2.92
C LYS A 203 22.09 -4.47 2.30
N LEU A 204 23.00 -4.98 3.12
CA LEU A 204 23.98 -5.98 2.68
C LEU A 204 23.31 -7.34 2.57
N ASN A 205 23.46 -8.02 1.43
CA ASN A 205 22.93 -9.36 1.22
C ASN A 205 23.91 -10.16 0.35
N ALA A 206 24.51 -11.21 0.93
CA ALA A 206 25.53 -12.03 0.29
C ALA A 206 26.65 -11.19 -0.37
N GLY A 207 27.13 -10.17 0.34
CA GLY A 207 28.17 -9.23 -0.13
C GLY A 207 27.69 -8.17 -1.13
N LYS A 208 26.43 -8.20 -1.58
CA LYS A 208 25.85 -7.18 -2.46
C LYS A 208 25.18 -6.09 -1.64
N ARG A 209 25.37 -4.82 -2.02
CA ARG A 209 24.59 -3.69 -1.50
C ARG A 209 23.30 -3.58 -2.27
N VAL A 210 22.21 -4.10 -1.71
CA VAL A 210 20.89 -4.10 -2.35
C VAL A 210 20.14 -2.84 -1.94
N GLY A 211 19.83 -1.98 -2.91
CA GLY A 211 19.09 -0.75 -2.66
C GLY A 211 17.60 -0.98 -2.45
N ASN A 212 17.01 -0.11 -1.66
CA ASN A 212 15.58 0.03 -1.48
C ASN A 212 15.25 1.51 -1.29
N TYR A 213 14.01 1.92 -1.55
CA TYR A 213 13.54 3.24 -1.17
C TYR A 213 12.71 3.14 0.12
N ASN A 214 13.04 3.96 1.11
CA ASN A 214 12.29 4.06 2.36
C ASN A 214 11.18 5.10 2.21
N LEU A 215 10.07 4.70 1.59
CA LEU A 215 8.95 5.59 1.29
C LEU A 215 8.25 6.13 2.53
N ALA A 216 8.54 5.61 3.72
CA ALA A 216 8.04 6.22 4.94
C ALA A 216 8.61 7.63 5.16
N LYS A 217 9.86 7.89 4.74
CA LYS A 217 10.47 9.24 4.77
C LYS A 217 9.76 10.20 3.81
N CYS A 218 9.00 9.69 2.84
CA CYS A 218 8.22 10.49 1.89
C CYS A 218 6.79 10.80 2.38
N ARG A 219 6.39 10.28 3.55
CA ARG A 219 5.00 10.36 4.04
C ARG A 219 4.44 11.79 4.12
N PRO A 220 5.17 12.81 4.64
CA PRO A 220 4.67 14.19 4.67
C PRO A 220 4.32 14.75 3.28
N ILE A 221 4.93 14.22 2.22
CA ILE A 221 4.65 14.64 0.83
C ILE A 221 3.47 13.85 0.29
N THR A 222 3.42 12.53 0.51
CA THR A 222 2.26 11.73 0.08
C THR A 222 0.98 12.14 0.78
N ASP A 223 1.04 12.63 2.02
CA ASP A 223 -0.14 13.15 2.75
C ASP A 223 -0.79 14.34 2.01
N LYS A 224 0.01 15.17 1.31
CA LYS A 224 -0.52 16.27 0.47
C LYS A 224 -1.35 15.73 -0.69
N SER A 225 -0.83 14.72 -1.39
CA SER A 225 -1.55 14.10 -2.51
C SER A 225 -2.71 13.24 -2.04
N ASP A 226 -2.59 12.57 -0.90
CA ASP A 226 -3.61 11.70 -0.35
C ASP A 226 -4.90 12.48 -0.04
N ALA A 227 -4.79 13.68 0.54
CA ALA A 227 -5.95 14.54 0.78
C ALA A 227 -6.68 14.94 -0.52
N LEU A 228 -5.93 15.18 -1.60
CA LEU A 228 -6.48 15.49 -2.93
C LEU A 228 -7.16 14.26 -3.54
N LEU A 229 -6.50 13.11 -3.51
CA LEU A 229 -6.98 11.84 -4.07
C LEU A 229 -8.21 11.34 -3.30
N ALA A 230 -8.21 11.45 -1.96
CA ALA A 230 -9.34 11.08 -1.13
C ALA A 230 -10.59 11.88 -1.51
N ARG A 231 -10.49 13.21 -1.68
CA ARG A 231 -11.61 14.02 -2.17
C ARG A 231 -12.03 13.64 -3.59
N ALA A 232 -11.07 13.52 -4.51
CA ALA A 232 -11.34 13.19 -5.91
C ALA A 232 -12.06 11.84 -6.08
N PHE A 233 -11.75 10.88 -5.19
CA PHE A 233 -12.36 9.54 -5.20
C PHE A 233 -13.49 9.36 -4.18
N GLY A 234 -13.86 10.41 -3.42
CA GLY A 234 -14.94 10.38 -2.43
C GLY A 234 -14.65 9.50 -1.20
N PHE A 235 -13.40 9.42 -0.75
CA PHE A 235 -12.94 8.77 0.48
C PHE A 235 -12.65 9.78 1.62
N ASP A 236 -12.86 11.07 1.39
CA ASP A 236 -12.64 12.14 2.37
C ASP A 236 -13.45 11.96 3.65
N HIS A 237 -14.71 11.51 3.53
CA HIS A 237 -15.59 11.23 4.66
C HIS A 237 -15.14 10.06 5.56
N VAL A 238 -14.19 9.22 5.11
CA VAL A 238 -13.60 8.10 5.86
C VAL A 238 -12.10 8.26 6.05
N TRP A 239 -11.58 9.49 5.92
CA TRP A 239 -10.14 9.73 6.02
C TRP A 239 -9.56 9.34 7.39
N ASP A 240 -10.29 9.60 8.47
CA ASP A 240 -9.87 9.23 9.82
C ASP A 240 -9.79 7.70 10.00
N ASP A 241 -10.64 6.93 9.31
CA ASP A 241 -10.57 5.47 9.31
C ASP A 241 -9.32 4.96 8.58
N ILE A 242 -8.94 5.61 7.48
CA ILE A 242 -7.72 5.32 6.71
C ILE A 242 -6.48 5.62 7.56
N GLU A 243 -6.44 6.77 8.23
CA GLU A 243 -5.36 7.12 9.17
C GLU A 243 -5.28 6.11 10.32
N LEU A 244 -6.43 5.77 10.91
CA LEU A 244 -6.49 4.80 12.00
C LEU A 244 -5.92 3.44 11.57
N LEU A 245 -6.32 2.92 10.40
CA LEU A 245 -5.76 1.68 9.86
C LEU A 245 -4.26 1.79 9.66
N TYR A 246 -3.79 2.91 9.09
CA TYR A 246 -2.38 3.14 8.80
C TYR A 246 -1.53 3.09 10.09
N VAL A 247 -1.87 3.88 11.12
CA VAL A 247 -1.12 3.91 12.39
C VAL A 247 -1.24 2.60 13.18
N GLN A 248 -2.34 1.88 13.01
CA GLN A 248 -2.53 0.57 13.62
C GLN A 248 -1.71 -0.54 12.95
N THR A 249 -1.37 -0.38 11.67
CA THR A 249 -0.68 -1.39 10.85
C THR A 249 0.82 -1.11 10.74
N VAL A 250 1.21 0.15 10.54
CA VAL A 250 2.61 0.55 10.45
C VAL A 250 3.24 0.56 11.83
N LYS A 251 4.34 -0.18 11.99
CA LYS A 251 5.02 -0.39 13.28
C LYS A 251 6.52 -0.03 13.24
N THR A 252 6.96 0.74 12.25
CA THR A 252 8.33 1.25 12.23
C THR A 252 8.46 2.39 13.24
N ASP A 253 9.49 2.32 14.07
CA ASP A 253 10.02 3.48 14.76
C ASP A 253 10.94 4.24 13.80
N PHE A 254 10.51 5.42 13.36
CA PHE A 254 11.23 6.24 12.38
C PHE A 254 12.37 7.05 13.01
N GLU A 255 12.52 7.03 14.34
CA GLU A 255 13.57 7.77 15.07
C GLU A 255 14.85 6.95 15.25
N SER A 256 14.82 5.65 14.97
CA SER A 256 15.99 4.77 14.99
C SER A 256 16.83 4.85 13.69
N ASP A 257 17.21 6.05 13.28
CA ASP A 257 18.31 6.24 12.31
C ASP A 257 19.63 5.91 13.03
N GLY A 258 19.98 4.62 13.18
CA GLY A 258 21.24 4.27 13.87
C GLY A 258 21.59 2.79 14.08
N GLY A 259 20.91 1.84 13.45
CA GLY A 259 21.23 0.42 13.56
C GLY A 259 21.75 -0.16 12.26
N GLU A 260 23.04 -0.45 12.18
CA GLU A 260 23.56 -1.49 11.30
C GLU A 260 22.82 -2.80 11.66
N ASP A 261 21.80 -3.16 10.87
CA ASP A 261 21.26 -4.52 10.92
C ASP A 261 22.30 -5.45 10.26
N GLU A 262 23.32 -5.81 11.05
CA GLU A 262 24.20 -6.94 10.79
C GLU A 262 23.40 -8.26 10.85
N GLU A 263 23.67 -9.09 9.84
CA GLU A 263 23.23 -10.48 9.57
C GLU A 263 21.82 -10.69 8.95
#